data_AF-A0AAD7DKY8-F1
#
_entry.id   AF-A0AAD7DKY8-F1
#
_cell.length_a   1.000
_cell.length_b   1.000
_cell.length_c   1.000
_cell.angle_alpha   90.00
_cell.angle_beta   90.00
_cell.angle_gamma   90.00
#
_symmetry.space_group_name_H-M   'P 1'
#
loop_
_entity.id
_entity.type
_entity.pdbx_description
1 polymer ?
#
loop_
_entity_poly.entity_id
_entity_poly.type
_entity_poly.pdbx_seq_one_letter_code
_entity_poly.pdbx_strand_id
1 'polypeptide(L)'
;MATAELRRRLVQLDAQIVEQRAILDALERTRLDVDRELRATATFPVVELPVEVTAKIFHSCFQNFSRNPNRRRYDYAWHGITRFAGIMRLVPHTPLVLASVCQRWRAIALSTPELWSQMEYSFPEAGMSSKFSSEVETREATEKITRWLDRAGSRPLSIHRRAGQNVVCNNVIPDSSHTPNRVRELINAHSVKVQHLELDMPESVIRQLGLDCRWFPLLKSVSLGVSSSDGSSWDDSDEPDETELHIFANAPLLHKLRNYRPLLSWVILP
;
A
#
# COMPACT_ATOMS: atom_id res chain seq x y z
N MET A 1 2.27 -15.58 70.72
CA MET A 1 1.89 -14.18 70.38
C MET A 1 1.90 -13.92 68.88
N ALA A 2 2.88 -14.39 68.11
CA ALA A 2 2.98 -14.16 66.66
C ALA A 2 1.75 -14.60 65.82
N THR A 3 1.08 -15.69 66.19
CA THR A 3 -0.09 -16.21 65.44
C THR A 3 -1.34 -15.33 65.54
N ALA A 4 -1.56 -14.66 66.67
CA ALA A 4 -2.69 -13.76 66.86
C ALA A 4 -2.51 -12.45 66.07
N GLU A 5 -1.28 -11.97 65.97
CA GLU A 5 -0.92 -10.76 65.22
C GLU A 5 -1.05 -10.97 63.70
N LEU A 6 -0.59 -12.11 63.19
CA LEU A 6 -0.80 -12.50 61.79
C LEU A 6 -2.30 -12.58 61.43
N ARG A 7 -3.14 -13.14 62.32
CA ARG A 7 -4.60 -13.20 62.12
C ARG A 7 -5.24 -11.81 62.06
N ARG A 8 -4.84 -10.89 62.95
CA ARG A 8 -5.31 -9.49 62.90
C ARG A 8 -4.94 -8.82 61.59
N ARG A 9 -3.70 -9.00 61.13
CA ARG A 9 -3.22 -8.42 59.89
C ARG A 9 -3.94 -8.99 58.67
N LEU A 10 -4.27 -10.28 58.69
CA LEU A 10 -5.04 -10.93 57.63
C LEU A 10 -6.46 -10.37 57.54
N VAL A 11 -7.16 -10.23 58.68
CA VAL A 11 -8.48 -9.58 58.73
C VAL A 11 -8.43 -8.13 58.24
N GLN A 12 -7.37 -7.39 58.58
CA GLN A 12 -7.18 -6.01 58.12
C GLN A 12 -6.98 -5.95 56.59
N LEU A 13 -6.18 -6.86 56.03
CA LEU A 13 -5.96 -6.95 54.58
C LEU A 13 -7.24 -7.35 53.84
N ASP A 14 -8.01 -8.30 54.36
CA ASP A 14 -9.29 -8.70 53.77
C ASP A 14 -10.29 -7.54 53.74
N ALA A 15 -10.35 -6.74 54.83
CA ALA A 15 -11.17 -5.54 54.87
C ALA A 15 -10.74 -4.51 53.81
N GLN A 16 -9.43 -4.29 53.64
CA GLN A 16 -8.89 -3.40 52.60
C GLN A 16 -9.19 -3.90 51.19
N ILE A 17 -9.12 -5.21 50.95
CA ILE A 17 -9.46 -5.81 49.64
C ILE A 17 -10.94 -5.56 49.30
N VAL A 18 -11.83 -5.73 50.28
CA VAL A 18 -13.27 -5.47 50.09
C VAL A 18 -13.52 -3.99 49.78
N GLU A 19 -12.87 -3.09 50.52
CA GLU A 19 -12.97 -1.64 50.29
C GLU A 19 -12.46 -1.24 48.89
N GLN A 20 -11.28 -1.71 48.49
CA GLN A 20 -10.73 -1.40 47.17
C GLN A 20 -11.59 -1.95 46.03
N ARG A 21 -12.17 -3.15 46.20
CA ARG A 21 -13.12 -3.70 45.21
C ARG A 21 -14.37 -2.84 45.09
N ALA A 22 -14.92 -2.36 46.20
CA ALA A 22 -16.07 -1.46 46.17
C ALA A 22 -15.76 -0.15 45.44
N ILE A 23 -14.57 0.41 45.63
CA ILE A 23 -14.10 1.61 44.91
C ILE A 23 -13.95 1.32 43.42
N LEU A 24 -13.33 0.19 43.05
CA LEU A 24 -13.20 -0.21 41.64
C LEU A 24 -14.56 -0.36 40.97
N ASP A 25 -15.51 -1.07 41.59
CA ASP A 25 -16.86 -1.24 41.07
C ASP A 25 -17.57 0.11 40.86
N ALA A 26 -17.39 1.06 41.80
CA ALA A 26 -17.96 2.40 41.70
C ALA A 26 -17.34 3.20 40.54
N LEU A 27 -16.01 3.11 40.36
CA LEU A 27 -15.30 3.75 39.25
C LEU A 27 -15.69 3.13 37.90
N GLU A 28 -15.87 1.80 37.83
CA GLU A 28 -16.33 1.13 36.61
C GLU A 28 -17.74 1.56 36.21
N ARG A 29 -18.65 1.68 37.18
CA ARG A 29 -20.00 2.22 36.94
C ARG A 29 -19.94 3.66 36.43
N THR A 30 -19.14 4.50 37.08
CA THR A 30 -18.95 5.90 36.67
C THR A 30 -18.38 5.99 35.25
N ARG A 31 -17.39 5.15 34.92
CA ARG A 31 -16.84 5.07 33.56
C ARG A 31 -17.90 4.70 32.54
N LEU A 32 -18.75 3.71 32.84
CA LEU A 32 -19.82 3.28 31.93
C LEU A 32 -20.86 4.38 31.72
N ASP A 33 -21.20 5.13 32.76
CA ASP A 33 -22.13 6.26 32.65
C ASP A 33 -21.53 7.40 31.82
N VAL A 34 -20.27 7.77 32.05
CA VAL A 34 -19.56 8.77 31.23
C VAL A 34 -19.43 8.32 29.78
N ASP A 35 -19.13 7.05 29.51
CA ASP A 35 -19.07 6.53 28.13
C ASP A 35 -20.46 6.59 27.45
N ARG A 36 -21.53 6.32 28.20
CA ARG A 36 -22.91 6.45 27.69
C ARG A 36 -23.25 7.91 27.38
N GLU A 37 -22.94 8.83 28.29
CA GLU A 37 -23.18 10.26 28.12
C GLU A 37 -22.36 10.85 26.97
N LEU A 38 -21.09 10.44 26.87
CA LEU A 38 -20.21 10.83 25.76
C LEU A 38 -20.79 10.33 24.43
N ARG A 39 -21.26 9.09 24.34
CA ARG A 39 -21.89 8.57 23.10
C ARG A 39 -23.22 9.27 22.78
N ALA A 40 -23.96 9.71 23.80
CA ALA A 40 -25.22 10.44 23.61
C ALA A 40 -24.98 11.90 23.17
N THR A 41 -23.90 12.52 23.63
CA THR A 41 -23.60 13.95 23.40
C THR A 41 -22.64 14.18 22.25
N ALA A 42 -21.65 13.30 22.08
CA ALA A 42 -20.74 13.32 20.95
C ALA A 42 -21.47 12.78 19.71
N THR A 43 -22.23 13.66 19.05
CA THR A 43 -22.49 13.51 17.63
C THR A 43 -21.14 13.47 16.93
N PHE A 44 -20.66 12.27 16.58
CA PHE A 44 -19.54 12.13 15.66
C PHE A 44 -20.09 12.49 14.28
N PRO A 45 -19.89 13.72 13.77
CA PRO A 45 -20.66 14.21 12.61
C PRO A 45 -20.43 13.30 11.39
N VAL A 46 -19.22 12.76 11.30
CA VAL A 46 -18.77 11.77 10.31
C VAL A 46 -19.61 10.49 10.26
N VAL A 47 -20.16 10.03 11.38
CA VAL A 47 -21.00 8.82 11.42
C VAL A 47 -22.42 9.14 10.95
N GLU A 48 -22.85 10.40 11.04
CA GLU A 48 -24.17 10.86 10.59
C GLU A 48 -24.15 11.34 9.13
N LEU A 49 -22.97 11.61 8.57
CA LEU A 49 -22.84 11.97 7.17
C LEU A 49 -23.42 10.88 6.27
N PRO A 50 -24.20 11.25 5.24
CA PRO A 50 -24.59 10.34 4.18
C PRO A 50 -23.36 9.64 3.57
N VAL A 51 -23.57 8.41 3.09
CA VAL A 51 -22.49 7.58 2.53
C VAL A 51 -21.80 8.28 1.36
N GLU A 52 -22.55 9.04 0.56
CA GLU A 52 -22.06 9.78 -0.60
C GLU A 52 -21.11 10.91 -0.19
N VAL A 53 -21.43 11.61 0.91
CA VAL A 53 -20.58 12.69 1.45
C VAL A 53 -19.31 12.09 2.03
N THR A 54 -19.44 10.99 2.77
CA THR A 54 -18.28 10.28 3.35
C THR A 54 -17.36 9.73 2.25
N ALA A 55 -17.91 9.12 1.20
CA ALA A 55 -17.15 8.65 0.05
C ALA A 55 -16.45 9.79 -0.69
N LYS A 56 -17.09 10.96 -0.85
CA LYS A 56 -16.45 12.16 -1.41
C LYS A 56 -15.31 12.68 -0.53
N ILE A 57 -15.47 12.66 0.79
CA ILE A 57 -14.39 13.01 1.73
C ILE A 57 -13.23 12.04 1.54
N PHE A 58 -13.49 10.72 1.51
CA PHE A 58 -12.46 9.70 1.31
C PHE A 58 -11.69 9.93 0.01
N HIS A 59 -12.41 10.20 -1.08
CA HIS A 59 -11.81 10.47 -2.37
C HIS A 59 -10.95 11.75 -2.37
N SER A 60 -11.42 12.80 -1.69
CA SER A 60 -10.68 14.07 -1.57
C SER A 60 -9.41 13.89 -0.73
N CYS A 61 -9.50 13.16 0.39
CA CYS A 61 -8.33 12.79 1.20
C CYS A 61 -7.32 11.99 0.39
N PHE A 62 -7.80 11.06 -0.45
CA PHE A 62 -6.96 10.26 -1.34
C PHE A 62 -6.25 11.12 -2.40
N GLN A 63 -6.98 11.94 -3.16
CA GLN A 63 -6.39 12.80 -4.19
C GLN A 63 -5.33 13.77 -3.61
N ASN A 64 -5.59 14.33 -2.44
CA ASN A 64 -4.66 15.23 -1.77
C ASN A 64 -3.40 14.49 -1.29
N PHE A 65 -3.53 13.24 -0.85
CA PHE A 65 -2.40 12.41 -0.48
C PHE A 65 -1.53 12.04 -1.69
N SER A 66 -2.15 11.64 -2.81
CA SER A 66 -1.44 11.29 -4.04
C SER A 66 -0.71 12.48 -4.69
N ARG A 67 -1.25 13.70 -4.54
CA ARG A 67 -0.65 14.93 -5.10
C ARG A 67 0.46 15.54 -4.25
N ASN A 68 0.71 15.05 -3.04
CA ASN A 68 1.67 15.68 -2.13
C ASN A 68 3.12 15.32 -2.48
N PRO A 69 3.98 16.28 -2.89
CA PRO A 69 5.38 16.01 -3.23
C PRO A 69 6.25 15.63 -2.02
N ASN A 70 5.83 15.96 -0.80
CA ASN A 70 6.55 15.65 0.45
C ASN A 70 6.22 14.27 1.04
N ARG A 71 5.53 13.41 0.28
CA ARG A 71 5.06 12.09 0.70
C ARG A 71 6.16 11.17 1.26
N ARG A 72 7.42 11.38 0.85
CA ARG A 72 8.60 10.65 1.35
C ARG A 72 8.75 10.72 2.87
N ARG A 73 8.28 11.79 3.53
CA ARG A 73 8.56 12.03 4.96
C ARG A 73 7.69 11.23 5.94
N TYR A 74 6.48 10.82 5.53
CA TYR A 74 5.52 10.14 6.41
C TYR A 74 5.55 8.61 6.27
N ASP A 75 6.27 8.07 5.29
CA ASP A 75 6.23 6.65 4.93
C ASP A 75 7.11 5.76 5.84
N TYR A 76 8.15 6.32 6.47
CA TYR A 76 9.07 5.57 7.35
C TYR A 76 8.39 4.95 8.59
N ALA A 77 7.27 5.52 9.05
CA ALA A 77 6.53 5.00 10.21
C ALA A 77 5.57 3.85 9.87
N TRP A 78 5.21 3.64 8.59
CA TRP A 78 4.17 2.67 8.18
C TRP A 78 4.72 1.37 7.57
N HIS A 79 5.99 1.06 7.79
CA HIS A 79 6.68 -0.14 7.28
C HIS A 79 6.16 -1.47 7.84
N GLY A 80 5.16 -1.44 8.74
CA GLY A 80 4.67 -2.61 9.47
C GLY A 80 3.47 -3.35 8.86
N ILE A 81 2.71 -2.77 7.93
CA ILE A 81 1.34 -3.29 7.66
C ILE A 81 1.22 -4.13 6.38
N THR A 82 2.17 -4.05 5.45
CA THR A 82 2.09 -4.79 4.19
C THR A 82 3.45 -5.32 3.76
N ARG A 83 3.99 -6.25 4.55
CA ARG A 83 5.05 -7.16 4.07
C ARG A 83 4.41 -8.14 3.10
N PHE A 84 4.43 -7.76 1.84
CA PHE A 84 4.17 -8.68 0.75
C PHE A 84 5.44 -9.45 0.41
N ALA A 85 5.25 -10.68 -0.08
CA ALA A 85 6.26 -11.53 -0.71
C ALA A 85 7.35 -10.69 -1.34
N GLY A 86 8.62 -11.07 -1.14
CA GLY A 86 9.85 -10.33 -1.45
C GLY A 86 10.05 -9.83 -2.89
N ILE A 87 9.01 -9.33 -3.55
CA ILE A 87 8.84 -8.99 -4.95
C ILE A 87 8.01 -7.71 -5.08
N MET A 88 6.84 -7.54 -4.43
CA MET A 88 5.99 -6.34 -4.67
C MET A 88 5.14 -5.97 -3.45
N ARG A 89 5.41 -4.81 -2.83
CA ARG A 89 4.67 -4.26 -1.68
C ARG A 89 3.58 -3.30 -2.13
N LEU A 90 2.32 -3.60 -1.81
CA LEU A 90 1.28 -2.58 -1.82
C LEU A 90 1.56 -1.59 -0.70
N VAL A 91 1.67 -0.33 -1.06
CA VAL A 91 1.71 0.78 -0.11
C VAL A 91 0.43 0.75 0.72
N PRO A 92 0.45 0.94 2.06
CA PRO A 92 -0.77 1.20 2.81
C PRO A 92 -1.39 2.48 2.27
N HIS A 93 -2.31 2.29 1.33
CA HIS A 93 -3.05 3.32 0.65
C HIS A 93 -4.23 3.74 1.53
N THR A 94 -4.67 4.96 1.32
CA THR A 94 -5.84 5.56 1.96
C THR A 94 -7.05 4.63 2.06
N PRO A 95 -7.44 3.80 1.06
CA PRO A 95 -8.61 2.91 1.18
C PRO A 95 -8.49 1.84 2.27
N LEU A 96 -7.30 1.25 2.46
CA LEU A 96 -7.08 0.23 3.51
C LEU A 96 -7.02 0.89 4.90
N VAL A 97 -6.42 2.07 4.99
CA VAL A 97 -6.39 2.86 6.23
C VAL A 97 -7.81 3.29 6.60
N LEU A 98 -8.59 3.80 5.65
CA LEU A 98 -10.00 4.13 5.87
C LEU A 98 -10.80 2.90 6.29
N ALA A 99 -10.54 1.74 5.67
CA ALA A 99 -11.21 0.49 6.00
C ALA A 99 -10.80 -0.13 7.35
N SER A 100 -9.74 0.36 8.01
CA SER A 100 -9.33 -0.12 9.33
C SER A 100 -9.96 0.68 10.49
N VAL A 101 -10.53 1.86 10.24
CA VAL A 101 -11.04 2.77 11.28
C VAL A 101 -12.25 2.20 12.04
N CYS A 102 -13.36 1.94 11.34
CA CYS A 102 -14.58 1.39 11.95
C CYS A 102 -15.38 0.57 10.91
N GLN A 103 -16.40 -0.17 11.36
CA GLN A 103 -17.22 -1.01 10.46
C GLN A 103 -17.92 -0.19 9.37
N ARG A 104 -18.45 1.00 9.70
CA ARG A 104 -19.10 1.89 8.72
C ARG A 104 -18.11 2.35 7.66
N TRP A 105 -16.94 2.85 8.07
CA TRP A 105 -15.90 3.31 7.14
C TRP A 105 -15.37 2.19 6.26
N ARG A 106 -15.25 0.97 6.81
CA ARG A 106 -14.95 -0.23 6.04
C ARG A 106 -15.99 -0.51 4.96
N ALA A 107 -17.27 -0.51 5.31
CA ALA A 107 -18.34 -0.74 4.35
C ALA A 107 -18.30 0.31 3.21
N ILE A 108 -18.14 1.59 3.55
CA ILE A 108 -18.06 2.69 2.57
C ILE A 108 -16.80 2.56 1.71
N ALA A 109 -15.63 2.36 2.31
CA ALA A 109 -14.38 2.26 1.57
C ALA A 109 -14.37 1.05 0.61
N LEU A 110 -14.88 -0.11 1.05
CA LEU A 110 -14.97 -1.31 0.21
C LEU A 110 -16.01 -1.17 -0.91
N SER A 111 -17.06 -0.37 -0.72
CA SER A 111 -18.13 -0.15 -1.72
C SER A 111 -17.92 1.06 -2.62
N THR A 112 -16.77 1.76 -2.51
CA THR A 112 -16.43 2.93 -3.33
C THR A 112 -15.31 2.58 -4.31
N PRO A 113 -15.60 2.16 -5.56
CA PRO A 113 -14.59 1.66 -6.50
C PRO A 113 -13.50 2.67 -6.87
N GLU A 114 -13.81 3.96 -6.84
CA GLU A 114 -12.89 5.07 -7.15
C GLU A 114 -11.72 5.16 -6.17
N LEU A 115 -11.85 4.58 -4.97
CA LEU A 115 -10.75 4.50 -4.02
C LEU A 115 -9.73 3.42 -4.42
N TRP A 116 -10.15 2.41 -5.17
CA TRP A 116 -9.34 1.28 -5.59
C TRP A 116 -8.80 1.42 -7.02
N SER A 117 -9.24 2.44 -7.76
CA SER A 117 -8.83 2.69 -9.15
C SER A 117 -7.38 3.14 -9.30
N GLN A 118 -6.71 3.46 -8.20
CA GLN A 118 -5.30 3.78 -8.18
C GLN A 118 -4.57 2.77 -7.29
N MET A 119 -3.56 2.14 -7.86
CA MET A 119 -2.69 1.21 -7.16
C MET A 119 -1.28 1.72 -7.28
N GLU A 120 -0.57 1.71 -6.16
CA GLU A 120 0.87 1.83 -6.17
C GLU A 120 1.55 0.63 -5.56
N TYR A 121 2.73 0.35 -6.08
CA TYR A 121 3.55 -0.76 -5.66
C TYR A 121 5.01 -0.36 -5.51
N SER A 122 5.77 -1.18 -4.78
CA SER A 122 7.22 -1.02 -4.68
C SER A 122 7.92 -2.36 -4.57
N PHE A 123 9.14 -2.46 -5.10
CA PHE A 123 9.99 -3.64 -4.92
C PHE A 123 10.69 -3.56 -3.55
N PRO A 124 10.92 -4.70 -2.86
CA PRO A 124 11.74 -4.69 -1.67
C PRO A 124 13.20 -4.34 -2.00
N GLU A 125 13.86 -3.64 -1.08
CA GLU A 125 15.26 -3.24 -1.22
C GLU A 125 16.18 -4.47 -1.38
N ALA A 126 17.10 -4.37 -2.34
CA ALA A 126 18.13 -5.39 -2.57
C ALA A 126 18.96 -5.59 -1.30
N GLY A 127 19.05 -6.84 -0.84
CA GLY A 127 19.69 -7.21 0.43
C GLY A 127 18.73 -7.65 1.54
N MET A 128 17.42 -7.36 1.43
CA MET A 128 16.40 -7.91 2.35
C MET A 128 15.68 -9.15 1.80
N SER A 129 15.76 -9.45 0.51
CA SER A 129 14.94 -10.50 -0.13
C SER A 129 15.52 -11.93 -0.08
N SER A 130 16.72 -12.13 0.47
CA SER A 130 17.43 -13.43 0.38
C SER A 130 16.83 -14.58 1.21
N LYS A 131 15.72 -14.37 1.95
CA LYS A 131 15.15 -15.41 2.84
C LYS A 131 13.65 -15.68 2.71
N PHE A 132 12.89 -14.94 1.90
CA PHE A 132 11.41 -14.94 1.97
C PHE A 132 10.71 -14.81 0.63
N SER A 133 10.98 -15.71 -0.31
CA SER A 133 10.07 -15.92 -1.45
C SER A 133 9.64 -17.37 -1.51
N SER A 134 8.90 -17.79 -0.47
CA SER A 134 8.13 -19.03 -0.61
C SER A 134 7.04 -18.83 -1.66
N GLU A 135 6.69 -19.90 -2.37
CA GLU A 135 5.57 -19.91 -3.32
C GLU A 135 4.25 -19.46 -2.65
N VAL A 136 4.09 -19.77 -1.36
CA VAL A 136 2.94 -19.42 -0.53
C VAL A 136 2.80 -17.90 -0.37
N GLU A 137 3.90 -17.20 -0.04
CA GLU A 137 3.88 -15.74 0.11
C GLU A 137 3.51 -15.06 -1.21
N THR A 138 4.06 -15.57 -2.32
CA THR A 138 3.79 -15.04 -3.66
C THR A 138 2.31 -15.19 -4.03
N ARG A 139 1.69 -16.33 -3.72
CA ARG A 139 0.26 -16.55 -3.96
C ARG A 139 -0.61 -15.58 -3.14
N GLU A 140 -0.31 -15.41 -1.86
CA GLU A 140 -1.05 -14.48 -1.00
C GLU A 140 -0.93 -13.03 -1.49
N ALA A 141 0.24 -12.66 -2.03
CA ALA A 141 0.47 -11.35 -2.62
C ALA A 141 -0.40 -11.14 -3.86
N THR A 142 -0.39 -12.09 -4.79
CA THR A 142 -1.23 -12.06 -5.99
C THR A 142 -2.70 -11.93 -5.63
N GLU A 143 -3.21 -12.75 -4.70
CA GLU A 143 -4.61 -12.69 -4.29
C GLU A 143 -5.03 -11.32 -3.74
N LYS A 144 -4.18 -10.68 -2.95
CA LYS A 144 -4.46 -9.35 -2.39
C LYS A 144 -4.46 -8.27 -3.48
N ILE A 145 -3.53 -8.35 -4.45
CA ILE A 145 -3.50 -7.43 -5.59
C ILE A 145 -4.74 -7.66 -6.47
N THR A 146 -5.11 -8.92 -6.76
CA THR A 146 -6.35 -9.26 -7.47
C THR A 146 -7.57 -8.69 -6.76
N ARG A 147 -7.72 -8.91 -5.44
CA ARG A 147 -8.82 -8.34 -4.65
C ARG A 147 -8.85 -6.81 -4.69
N TRP A 148 -7.69 -6.16 -4.75
CA TRP A 148 -7.61 -4.71 -4.92
C TRP A 148 -8.19 -4.30 -6.27
N LEU A 149 -7.73 -4.94 -7.34
CA LEU A 149 -8.15 -4.62 -8.71
C LEU A 149 -9.62 -4.96 -8.97
N ASP A 150 -10.14 -6.02 -8.35
CA ASP A 150 -11.56 -6.38 -8.41
C ASP A 150 -12.46 -5.31 -7.78
N ARG A 151 -12.02 -4.71 -6.66
CA ARG A 151 -12.77 -3.64 -5.99
C ARG A 151 -12.86 -2.36 -6.80
N ALA A 152 -11.95 -2.13 -7.73
CA ALA A 152 -12.06 -1.02 -8.68
C ALA A 152 -13.23 -1.19 -9.66
N GLY A 153 -13.83 -2.38 -9.74
CA GLY A 153 -15.01 -2.65 -10.57
C GLY A 153 -14.71 -2.37 -12.04
N SER A 154 -15.55 -1.56 -12.70
CA SER A 154 -15.38 -1.13 -14.10
C SER A 154 -14.59 0.17 -14.26
N ARG A 155 -14.05 0.74 -13.15
CA ARG A 155 -13.32 2.01 -13.22
C ARG A 155 -11.98 1.86 -13.93
N PRO A 156 -11.54 2.88 -14.68
CA PRO A 156 -10.19 2.90 -15.25
C PRO A 156 -9.12 2.83 -14.15
N LEU A 157 -8.11 1.98 -14.36
CA LEU A 157 -7.03 1.71 -13.42
C LEU A 157 -5.79 2.54 -13.72
N SER A 158 -5.15 3.02 -12.65
CA SER A 158 -3.84 3.66 -12.70
C SER A 158 -2.88 2.89 -11.80
N ILE A 159 -1.87 2.26 -12.39
CA ILE A 159 -0.87 1.46 -11.69
C ILE A 159 0.44 2.23 -11.72
N HIS A 160 0.92 2.61 -10.55
CA HIS A 160 2.05 3.50 -10.37
C HIS A 160 3.16 2.86 -9.54
N ARG A 161 4.40 3.21 -9.84
CA ARG A 161 5.51 2.90 -8.94
C ARG A 161 5.53 3.94 -7.82
N ARG A 162 5.77 3.50 -6.59
CA ARG A 162 5.97 4.41 -5.46
C ARG A 162 7.27 5.21 -5.62
N ALA A 163 7.15 6.54 -5.72
CA ALA A 163 8.30 7.44 -5.82
C ALA A 163 9.08 7.52 -4.48
N GLY A 164 10.39 7.28 -4.51
CA GLY A 164 11.28 7.55 -3.38
C GLY A 164 11.95 6.33 -2.74
N GLN A 165 11.70 5.12 -3.22
CA GLN A 165 12.63 4.02 -2.97
C GLN A 165 13.68 4.03 -4.07
N ASN A 166 14.89 4.51 -3.76
CA ASN A 166 16.08 4.20 -4.55
C ASN A 166 16.39 2.72 -4.35
N VAL A 167 15.54 1.84 -4.87
CA VAL A 167 15.93 0.44 -4.99
C VAL A 167 16.91 0.45 -6.15
N VAL A 168 18.20 0.43 -5.82
CA VAL A 168 19.16 -0.13 -6.75
C VAL A 168 18.70 -1.58 -6.89
N CYS A 169 18.11 -1.91 -8.03
CA CYS A 169 17.75 -3.27 -8.41
C CYS A 169 19.06 -4.05 -8.62
N ASN A 170 19.88 -4.21 -7.57
CA ASN A 170 21.06 -5.04 -7.64
C ASN A 170 20.57 -6.46 -7.91
N ASN A 171 20.78 -6.92 -9.15
CA ASN A 171 20.79 -8.23 -9.82
C ASN A 171 20.29 -9.52 -9.15
N VAL A 172 19.89 -9.51 -7.89
CA VAL A 172 19.11 -10.58 -7.29
C VAL A 172 17.65 -10.39 -7.71
N ILE A 173 17.41 -10.49 -9.02
CA ILE A 173 16.14 -11.06 -9.48
C ILE A 173 16.12 -12.42 -8.80
N PRO A 174 15.19 -12.71 -7.87
CA PRO A 174 15.11 -14.05 -7.33
C PRO A 174 14.99 -14.99 -8.53
N ASP A 175 15.83 -16.02 -8.56
CA ASP A 175 15.95 -17.07 -9.58
C ASP A 175 14.63 -17.86 -9.81
N SER A 176 13.51 -17.34 -9.32
CA SER A 176 12.18 -17.83 -9.56
C SER A 176 11.72 -17.40 -10.96
N SER A 177 11.98 -18.28 -11.92
CA SER A 177 11.37 -18.40 -13.27
C SER A 177 9.85 -18.14 -13.37
N HIS A 178 9.15 -17.95 -12.25
CA HIS A 178 7.71 -17.76 -12.16
C HIS A 178 7.26 -16.31 -11.92
N THR A 179 8.17 -15.40 -11.55
CA THR A 179 7.81 -14.04 -11.15
C THR A 179 7.25 -13.18 -12.31
N PRO A 180 7.87 -13.19 -13.51
CA PRO A 180 7.34 -12.45 -14.65
C PRO A 180 5.95 -12.94 -15.06
N ASN A 181 5.70 -14.26 -14.95
CA ASN A 181 4.43 -14.84 -15.37
C ASN A 181 3.24 -14.36 -14.53
N ARG A 182 3.40 -14.22 -13.21
CA ARG A 182 2.30 -13.80 -12.32
C ARG A 182 2.00 -12.30 -12.45
N VAL A 183 3.03 -11.48 -12.58
CA VAL A 183 2.85 -10.04 -12.87
C VAL A 183 2.16 -9.87 -14.22
N ARG A 184 2.58 -10.64 -15.24
CA ARG A 184 1.95 -10.68 -16.56
C ARG A 184 0.49 -11.10 -16.47
N GLU A 185 0.17 -12.20 -15.78
CA GLU A 185 -1.20 -12.69 -15.59
C GLU A 185 -2.09 -11.62 -14.95
N LEU A 186 -1.57 -10.95 -13.93
CA LEU A 186 -2.28 -9.91 -13.21
C LEU A 186 -2.53 -8.67 -14.07
N ILE A 187 -1.52 -8.20 -14.79
CA ILE A 187 -1.66 -7.07 -15.71
C ILE A 187 -2.64 -7.44 -16.83
N ASN A 188 -2.52 -8.65 -17.40
CA ASN A 188 -3.37 -9.12 -18.48
C ASN A 188 -4.84 -9.22 -18.05
N ALA A 189 -5.13 -9.78 -16.87
CA ALA A 189 -6.48 -9.94 -16.35
C ALA A 189 -7.24 -8.61 -16.20
N HIS A 190 -6.53 -7.51 -16.00
CA HIS A 190 -7.12 -6.18 -15.79
C HIS A 190 -6.76 -5.16 -16.88
N SER A 191 -6.06 -5.60 -17.92
CA SER A 191 -5.48 -4.77 -18.99
C SER A 191 -6.48 -3.85 -19.68
N VAL A 192 -7.70 -4.36 -19.92
CA VAL A 192 -8.83 -3.61 -20.50
C VAL A 192 -9.24 -2.36 -19.73
N LYS A 193 -8.91 -2.29 -18.43
CA LYS A 193 -9.23 -1.15 -17.55
C LYS A 193 -8.05 -0.20 -17.38
N VAL A 194 -6.82 -0.62 -17.70
CA VAL A 194 -5.62 0.16 -17.40
C VAL A 194 -5.53 1.40 -18.28
N GLN A 195 -5.46 2.56 -17.64
CA GLN A 195 -5.35 3.88 -18.26
C GLN A 195 -3.94 4.47 -18.08
N HIS A 196 -3.33 4.24 -16.93
CA HIS A 196 -1.99 4.73 -16.61
C HIS A 196 -1.17 3.56 -16.08
N LEU A 197 -0.04 3.28 -16.72
CA LEU A 197 0.85 2.19 -16.35
C LEU A 197 2.27 2.71 -16.18
N GLU A 198 2.84 2.49 -14.99
CA GLU A 198 4.25 2.78 -14.71
C GLU A 198 4.92 1.49 -14.29
N LEU A 199 5.94 1.08 -15.05
CA LEU A 199 6.72 -0.11 -14.80
C LEU A 199 8.18 0.29 -14.54
N ASP A 200 8.71 -0.13 -13.40
CA ASP A 200 10.10 0.11 -13.01
C ASP A 200 10.76 -1.23 -12.75
N MET A 201 11.40 -1.79 -13.78
CA MET A 201 12.01 -3.11 -13.72
C MET A 201 13.09 -3.24 -14.80
N PRO A 202 14.06 -4.14 -14.64
CA PRO A 202 15.06 -4.40 -15.67
C PRO A 202 14.40 -4.73 -17.00
N GLU A 203 15.00 -4.24 -18.07
CA GLU A 203 14.51 -4.38 -19.44
C GLU A 203 14.24 -5.84 -19.83
N SER A 204 15.11 -6.75 -19.40
CA SER A 204 14.97 -8.19 -19.61
C SER A 204 13.64 -8.73 -19.06
N VAL A 205 13.16 -8.20 -17.92
CA VAL A 205 11.87 -8.58 -17.33
C VAL A 205 10.72 -8.00 -18.15
N ILE A 206 10.81 -6.74 -18.58
CA ILE A 206 9.79 -6.11 -19.44
C ILE A 206 9.60 -6.92 -20.72
N ARG A 207 10.69 -7.34 -21.37
CA ARG A 207 10.65 -8.20 -22.56
C ARG A 207 10.01 -9.56 -22.26
N GLN A 208 10.34 -10.17 -21.12
CA GLN A 208 9.75 -11.45 -20.70
C GLN A 208 8.26 -11.38 -20.37
N LEU A 209 7.74 -10.22 -19.96
CA LEU A 209 6.31 -10.03 -19.75
C LEU A 209 5.52 -10.18 -21.06
N GLY A 210 6.14 -9.97 -22.23
CA GLY A 210 5.49 -10.13 -23.53
C GLY A 210 4.22 -9.28 -23.65
N LEU A 211 4.23 -8.06 -23.11
CA LEU A 211 3.09 -7.16 -23.13
C LEU A 211 2.76 -6.77 -24.58
N ASP A 212 1.47 -6.70 -24.91
CA ASP A 212 0.99 -6.20 -26.21
C ASP A 212 0.08 -4.99 -25.97
N CYS A 213 0.29 -3.90 -26.72
CA CYS A 213 -0.58 -2.72 -26.72
C CYS A 213 -2.07 -3.06 -26.91
N ARG A 214 -2.40 -4.13 -27.64
CA ARG A 214 -3.79 -4.58 -27.89
C ARG A 214 -4.53 -4.97 -26.62
N TRP A 215 -3.81 -5.32 -25.56
CA TRP A 215 -4.41 -5.65 -24.27
C TRP A 215 -4.92 -4.39 -23.55
N PHE A 216 -4.44 -3.21 -23.94
CA PHE A 216 -4.68 -1.96 -23.22
C PHE A 216 -5.45 -0.93 -24.07
N PRO A 217 -6.74 -1.18 -24.36
CA PRO A 217 -7.57 -0.28 -25.16
C PRO A 217 -7.77 1.10 -24.50
N LEU A 218 -7.65 1.20 -23.18
CA LEU A 218 -7.83 2.45 -22.42
C LEU A 218 -6.52 3.17 -22.09
N LEU A 219 -5.38 2.66 -22.54
CA LEU A 219 -4.06 3.17 -22.15
C LEU A 219 -3.85 4.59 -22.65
N LYS A 220 -3.64 5.51 -21.72
CA LYS A 220 -3.41 6.93 -21.98
C LYS A 220 -1.99 7.35 -21.69
N SER A 221 -1.36 6.76 -20.66
CA SER A 221 0.05 6.99 -20.39
C SER A 221 0.81 5.74 -19.97
N VAL A 222 2.03 5.62 -20.47
CA VAL A 222 3.01 4.62 -20.04
C VAL A 222 4.29 5.31 -19.61
N SER A 223 4.85 4.87 -18.48
CA SER A 223 6.18 5.27 -18.04
C SER A 223 7.01 4.01 -17.76
N LEU A 224 8.15 3.86 -18.43
CA LEU A 224 9.08 2.76 -18.23
C LEU A 224 10.33 3.29 -17.54
N GLY A 225 10.67 2.73 -16.39
CA GLY A 225 11.92 2.96 -15.68
C GLY A 225 12.88 1.80 -15.93
N VAL A 226 13.97 2.06 -16.65
CA VAL A 226 15.04 1.08 -16.87
C VAL A 226 16.15 1.34 -15.87
N SER A 227 16.29 0.45 -14.88
CA SER A 227 17.46 0.42 -14.00
C SER A 227 18.54 -0.46 -14.65
N SER A 228 19.71 0.10 -15.00
CA SER A 228 20.84 -0.72 -15.45
C SER A 228 21.21 -1.72 -14.35
N SER A 229 21.43 -2.96 -14.77
CA SER A 229 21.81 -4.10 -13.93
C SER A 229 23.22 -3.98 -13.36
N ASP A 230 24.14 -3.26 -14.00
CA ASP A 230 25.56 -3.42 -13.71
C ASP A 230 26.09 -2.56 -12.56
N GLY A 231 25.30 -1.60 -12.05
CA GLY A 231 25.78 -0.61 -11.09
C GLY A 231 27.00 0.16 -11.60
N SER A 232 27.30 0.04 -12.90
CA SER A 232 28.36 0.81 -13.52
C SER A 232 27.86 2.24 -13.60
N SER A 233 28.74 3.17 -13.22
CA SER A 233 28.50 4.59 -13.44
C SER A 233 28.14 4.74 -14.90
N TRP A 234 26.91 5.18 -15.20
CA TRP A 234 26.46 5.46 -16.54
C TRP A 234 27.53 6.27 -17.26
N ASP A 235 28.17 5.66 -18.25
CA ASP A 235 28.95 6.40 -19.22
C ASP A 235 27.91 7.13 -20.08
N ASP A 236 28.00 8.45 -20.17
CA ASP A 236 27.02 9.33 -20.86
C ASP A 236 26.95 9.07 -22.38
N SER A 237 27.63 8.03 -22.88
CA SER A 237 27.77 7.67 -24.28
C SER A 237 26.84 6.54 -24.77
N ASP A 238 26.15 5.82 -23.87
CA ASP A 238 25.14 4.82 -24.27
C ASP A 238 23.76 5.47 -24.50
N GLU A 239 23.57 5.98 -25.72
CA GLU A 239 22.25 6.36 -26.24
C GLU A 239 21.28 5.17 -26.09
N PRO A 240 20.10 5.37 -25.48
CA PRO A 240 19.13 4.31 -25.30
C PRO A 240 18.67 3.78 -26.67
N ASP A 241 18.64 2.46 -26.81
CA ASP A 241 18.07 1.80 -27.97
C ASP A 241 16.58 2.17 -28.09
N GLU A 242 16.23 3.09 -29.00
CA GLU A 242 14.87 3.63 -29.18
C GLU A 242 13.83 2.54 -29.50
N THR A 243 14.31 1.35 -29.89
CA THR A 243 13.56 0.20 -30.38
C THR A 243 12.56 -0.38 -29.35
N GLU A 244 12.73 -0.11 -28.06
CA GLU A 244 11.98 -0.76 -26.97
C GLU A 244 10.65 -0.09 -26.61
N LEU A 245 10.47 1.15 -27.02
CA LEU A 245 9.25 1.93 -26.76
C LEU A 245 8.10 1.56 -27.71
N HIS A 246 8.38 0.79 -28.76
CA HIS A 246 7.40 0.43 -29.79
C HIS A 246 6.31 -0.53 -29.31
N ILE A 247 6.52 -1.27 -28.22
CA ILE A 247 5.54 -2.22 -27.67
C ILE A 247 4.20 -1.52 -27.38
N PHE A 248 4.25 -0.26 -26.96
CA PHE A 248 3.07 0.55 -26.67
C PHE A 248 2.73 1.56 -27.77
N ALA A 249 3.57 1.72 -28.81
CA ALA A 249 3.40 2.76 -29.82
C ALA A 249 2.07 2.66 -30.59
N ASN A 250 1.48 1.46 -30.67
CA ASN A 250 0.20 1.23 -31.35
C ASN A 250 -1.02 1.24 -30.41
N ALA A 251 -0.87 1.65 -29.15
CA ALA A 251 -2.01 1.75 -28.23
C ALA A 251 -2.91 2.94 -28.65
N PRO A 252 -4.23 2.72 -28.84
CA PRO A 252 -5.10 3.65 -29.57
C PRO A 252 -5.33 5.00 -28.88
N LEU A 253 -5.17 5.06 -27.55
CA LEU A 253 -5.41 6.27 -26.74
C LEU A 253 -4.13 6.83 -26.11
N LEU A 254 -2.96 6.26 -26.45
CA LEU A 254 -1.70 6.63 -25.85
C LEU A 254 -1.25 8.00 -26.35
N HIS A 255 -1.10 8.95 -25.43
CA HIS A 255 -0.60 10.29 -25.74
C HIS A 255 0.60 10.69 -24.87
N LYS A 256 1.00 9.83 -23.93
CA LYS A 256 2.12 10.08 -23.04
C LYS A 256 2.93 8.80 -22.86
N LEU A 257 4.09 8.77 -23.50
CA LEU A 257 5.06 7.70 -23.36
C LEU A 257 6.33 8.31 -22.76
N ARG A 258 6.79 7.78 -21.63
CA ARG A 258 8.01 8.25 -20.96
C ARG A 258 8.95 7.08 -20.73
N ASN A 259 10.19 7.24 -21.14
CA ASN A 259 11.30 6.47 -20.59
C ASN A 259 11.97 7.37 -19.54
N TYR A 260 12.09 6.91 -18.30
CA TYR A 260 12.81 7.66 -17.27
C TYR A 260 13.95 6.81 -16.71
N ARG A 261 15.18 7.30 -16.83
CA ARG A 261 16.28 6.78 -16.03
C ARG A 261 16.16 7.42 -14.63
N PRO A 262 16.15 6.66 -13.53
CA PRO A 262 16.22 7.26 -12.21
C PRO A 262 17.55 8.02 -12.11
N LEU A 263 17.49 9.35 -12.16
CA LEU A 263 18.66 10.21 -12.02
C LEU A 263 19.40 9.87 -10.72
N LEU A 264 20.58 9.25 -10.87
CA LEU A 264 21.59 9.22 -9.83
C LEU A 264 22.14 10.64 -9.71
N SER A 265 21.66 11.38 -8.71
CA SER A 265 22.41 12.32 -7.87
C SER A 265 21.58 13.53 -7.45
N TRP A 266 21.38 13.66 -6.15
CA TRP A 266 21.37 14.98 -5.52
C TRP A 266 22.85 15.31 -5.27
N VAL A 267 23.54 15.89 -6.27
CA VAL A 267 24.73 16.68 -5.96
C VAL A 267 24.20 18.01 -5.42
N ILE A 268 24.32 18.20 -4.11
CA ILE A 268 24.29 19.55 -3.53
C ILE A 268 25.50 20.26 -4.14
N LEU A 269 25.27 21.16 -5.10
CA LEU A 269 26.29 22.10 -5.52
C LEU A 269 26.52 23.09 -4.36
N PRO A 270 27.79 23.40 -4.01
CA PRO A 270 28.10 24.50 -3.09
C PRO A 270 27.69 25.86 -3.67
#